data_AF-S4RE60-F1
#
_entry.id   AF-S4RE60-F1
#
_cell.length_a   1.000
_cell.length_b   1.000
_cell.length_c   1.000
_cell.angle_alpha   90.00
_cell.angle_beta   90.00
_cell.angle_gamma   90.00
#
_symmetry.space_group_name_H-M   'P 1'
#
loop_
_entity.id
_entity.type
_entity.pdbx_description
1 polymer ?
#
loop_
_entity_poly.entity_id
_entity_poly.type
_entity_poly.pdbx_seq_one_letter_code
_entity_poly.pdbx_strand_id
1 'polypeptide(L)'
;QGREDGVEIDPWEDADFRIYRVTDRFGFLHNEDLPVPDALEEKEASLKMTTERHFVSTKIKWDAGKKADALSRRVYKGVPLQLRGKLWLLLLEVTRAHSDNKGVYERMRRQARERSPDLRQIDLDVNRTFRNHIMFRERYGVKQQELFHVLAAYSVYNS
;
A
#
# COMPACT_ATOMS: atom_id res chain seq x y z
N GLN A 1 -3.47 -30.50 25.48
CA GLN A 1 -3.55 -29.21 26.17
C GLN A 1 -2.47 -28.33 25.57
N GLY A 2 -2.82 -27.33 24.75
CA GLY A 2 -1.84 -26.58 23.94
C GLY A 2 -2.10 -25.07 23.90
N ARG A 3 -2.93 -24.57 24.83
CA ARG A 3 -3.20 -23.13 25.01
C ARG A 3 -2.93 -22.82 26.47
N GLU A 4 -1.66 -22.86 26.87
CA GLU A 4 -1.23 -22.22 28.10
C GLU A 4 -0.99 -20.73 27.81
N ASP A 5 -1.35 -19.87 28.75
CA ASP A 5 -1.14 -18.43 28.63
C ASP A 5 0.35 -18.13 28.46
N GLY A 6 0.75 -17.59 27.30
CA GLY A 6 2.12 -17.13 27.02
C GLY A 6 2.87 -17.87 25.90
N VAL A 7 2.28 -18.88 25.26
CA VAL A 7 2.90 -19.52 24.08
C VAL A 7 2.68 -18.64 22.84
N GLU A 8 3.77 -18.14 22.26
CA GLU A 8 3.76 -17.45 20.97
C GLU A 8 3.55 -18.49 19.86
N ILE A 9 2.31 -18.56 19.35
CA ILE A 9 1.94 -19.45 18.24
C ILE A 9 2.20 -18.68 16.95
N ASP A 10 3.06 -19.23 16.09
CA ASP A 10 3.30 -18.65 14.78
C ASP A 10 2.01 -18.63 13.95
N PRO A 11 1.75 -17.60 13.12
CA PRO A 11 0.48 -17.48 12.39
C PRO A 11 0.13 -18.67 11.47
N TRP A 12 1.12 -19.47 11.04
CA TRP A 12 0.91 -20.69 10.24
C TRP A 12 0.66 -21.94 11.11
N GLU A 13 0.89 -21.86 12.41
CA GLU A 13 0.60 -22.91 13.40
C GLU A 13 -0.78 -22.72 14.06
N ASP A 14 -1.45 -21.60 13.78
CA ASP A 14 -2.81 -21.31 14.23
C ASP A 14 -3.86 -22.13 13.45
N ALA A 15 -4.26 -23.26 14.01
CA ALA A 15 -5.33 -24.10 13.48
C ALA A 15 -6.71 -23.39 13.38
N ASP A 16 -6.92 -22.28 14.10
CA ASP A 16 -8.17 -21.52 14.08
C ASP A 16 -8.20 -20.47 12.94
N PHE A 17 -7.13 -20.34 12.16
CA PHE A 17 -7.01 -19.42 11.02
C PHE A 17 -7.41 -17.98 11.38
N ARG A 18 -7.18 -17.56 12.64
CA ARG A 18 -7.72 -16.30 13.17
C ARG A 18 -7.21 -15.10 12.39
N ILE A 19 -5.95 -15.16 11.95
CA ILE A 19 -5.34 -14.11 11.13
C ILE A 19 -6.18 -13.79 9.88
N TYR A 20 -6.80 -14.78 9.24
CA TYR A 20 -7.63 -14.56 8.05
C TYR A 20 -8.98 -13.93 8.35
N ARG A 21 -9.51 -14.11 9.57
CA ARG A 21 -10.80 -13.54 9.99
C ARG A 21 -10.68 -12.09 10.44
N VAL A 22 -9.51 -11.69 10.93
CA VAL A 22 -9.29 -10.34 11.47
C VAL A 22 -8.50 -9.43 10.53
N THR A 23 -7.91 -9.96 9.45
CA THR A 23 -7.15 -9.17 8.48
C THR A 23 -8.06 -8.66 7.38
N ASP A 24 -8.14 -7.34 7.21
CA ASP A 24 -8.91 -6.75 6.12
C ASP A 24 -8.22 -6.87 4.76
N ARG A 25 -8.93 -6.47 3.70
CA ARG A 25 -8.43 -6.52 2.32
C ARG A 25 -7.15 -5.72 2.07
N PHE A 26 -6.80 -4.79 2.96
CA PHE A 26 -5.59 -3.99 2.86
C PHE A 26 -4.45 -4.55 3.71
N GLY A 27 -4.72 -5.53 4.58
CA GLY A 27 -3.73 -6.15 5.45
C GLY A 27 -3.75 -5.62 6.88
N PHE A 28 -4.72 -4.79 7.27
CA PHE A 28 -4.86 -4.33 8.67
C PHE A 28 -5.61 -5.36 9.51
N LEU A 29 -5.08 -5.62 10.69
CA LEU A 29 -5.59 -6.49 11.72
C LEU A 29 -6.57 -5.70 12.58
N HIS A 30 -7.77 -6.26 12.75
CA HIS A 30 -8.82 -5.75 13.61
C HIS A 30 -8.88 -6.57 14.92
N ASN A 31 -9.41 -5.98 15.97
CA ASN A 31 -9.53 -6.67 17.27
C ASN A 31 -10.62 -7.75 17.24
N GLU A 32 -11.64 -7.54 16.41
CA GLU A 32 -12.80 -8.40 16.23
C GLU A 32 -12.75 -9.07 14.86
N ASP A 33 -13.44 -10.21 14.74
CA ASP A 33 -13.63 -10.89 13.46
C ASP A 33 -14.36 -9.93 12.50
N LEU A 34 -13.85 -9.84 11.27
CA LEU A 34 -14.52 -9.09 10.22
C LEU A 34 -15.88 -9.72 9.91
N PRO A 35 -16.87 -8.90 9.53
CA PRO A 35 -18.17 -9.42 9.16
C PRO A 35 -18.03 -10.43 8.02
N VAL A 36 -18.76 -11.54 8.14
CA VAL A 36 -18.88 -12.51 7.05
C VAL A 36 -19.62 -11.82 5.90
N PRO A 37 -19.18 -12.00 4.64
CA PRO A 37 -19.85 -11.38 3.51
C PRO A 37 -21.34 -11.70 3.50
N ASP A 38 -22.16 -10.65 3.63
CA ASP A 38 -23.60 -10.74 3.54
C ASP A 38 -24.08 -10.32 2.13
N ALA A 39 -25.39 -10.38 1.89
CA ALA A 39 -25.98 -9.97 0.62
C ALA A 39 -25.71 -8.48 0.26
N LEU A 40 -25.39 -7.63 1.24
CA LEU A 40 -25.03 -6.24 1.01
C LEU A 40 -23.61 -6.15 0.42
N GLU A 41 -22.67 -6.97 0.89
CA GLU A 41 -21.32 -7.04 0.32
C GLU A 41 -21.30 -7.54 -1.13
N GLU A 42 -22.15 -8.50 -1.50
CA GLU A 42 -22.27 -8.95 -2.90
C GLU A 42 -22.79 -7.83 -3.82
N LYS A 43 -23.75 -7.04 -3.33
CA LYS A 43 -24.27 -5.86 -4.02
C LYS A 43 -23.19 -4.78 -4.16
N GLU A 44 -22.38 -4.56 -3.12
CA GLU A 44 -21.24 -3.65 -3.19
C GLU A 44 -20.18 -4.14 -4.18
N ALA A 45 -19.87 -5.44 -4.21
CA ALA A 45 -18.93 -6.04 -5.15
C ALA A 45 -19.39 -5.82 -6.60
N SER A 46 -20.69 -6.01 -6.85
CA SER A 46 -21.30 -5.74 -8.16
C SER A 46 -21.19 -4.26 -8.56
N LEU A 47 -21.41 -3.34 -7.62
CA LEU A 47 -21.25 -1.91 -7.85
C LEU A 47 -19.79 -1.52 -8.09
N LYS A 48 -18.85 -2.12 -7.34
CA LYS A 48 -17.40 -1.95 -7.54
C LYS A 48 -16.99 -2.39 -8.95
N MET A 49 -17.43 -3.57 -9.39
CA MET A 49 -17.15 -4.07 -10.75
C MET A 49 -17.73 -3.15 -11.84
N THR A 50 -18.95 -2.64 -11.64
CA THR A 50 -19.57 -1.70 -12.59
C THR A 50 -18.81 -0.37 -12.63
N THR A 51 -18.37 0.10 -11.47
CA THR A 51 -17.58 1.34 -11.32
C THR A 51 -16.23 1.21 -12.01
N GLU A 52 -15.57 0.06 -11.87
CA GLU A 52 -14.32 -0.31 -12.53
C GLU A 52 -14.47 -0.31 -14.05
N ARG A 53 -15.47 -1.01 -14.60
CA ARG A 53 -15.72 -1.05 -16.06
C ARG A 53 -15.93 0.35 -16.63
N HIS A 54 -16.71 1.18 -15.93
CA HIS A 54 -16.93 2.54 -16.37
C HIS A 54 -15.65 3.40 -16.26
N PHE A 55 -14.81 3.18 -15.25
CA PHE A 55 -13.51 3.86 -15.14
C PHE A 55 -12.62 3.50 -16.34
N VAL A 56 -12.52 2.20 -16.67
CA VAL A 56 -11.76 1.71 -17.83
C VAL A 56 -12.28 2.32 -19.13
N SER A 57 -13.60 2.37 -19.32
CA SER A 57 -14.20 3.01 -20.51
C SER A 57 -13.84 4.50 -20.63
N THR A 58 -13.87 5.24 -19.52
CA THR A 58 -13.45 6.66 -19.51
C THR A 58 -11.96 6.80 -19.82
N LYS A 59 -11.10 5.93 -19.26
CA LYS A 59 -9.67 5.92 -19.55
C LYS A 59 -9.38 5.67 -21.04
N ILE A 60 -10.02 4.68 -21.66
CA ILE A 60 -9.84 4.39 -23.10
C ILE A 60 -10.20 5.61 -23.95
N LYS A 61 -11.27 6.34 -23.59
CA LYS A 61 -11.65 7.57 -24.30
C LYS A 61 -10.59 8.65 -24.11
N TRP A 62 -10.08 8.81 -22.89
CA TRP A 62 -9.01 9.75 -22.58
C TRP A 62 -7.72 9.44 -23.36
N ASP A 63 -7.30 8.17 -23.41
CA ASP A 63 -6.12 7.73 -24.19
C ASP A 63 -6.30 8.03 -25.69
N ALA A 64 -7.54 7.98 -26.20
CA ALA A 64 -7.90 8.37 -27.57
C ALA A 64 -8.04 9.89 -27.78
N GLY A 65 -7.61 10.72 -26.83
CA GLY A 65 -7.69 12.18 -26.88
C GLY A 65 -9.11 12.74 -26.68
N LYS A 66 -10.08 11.92 -26.24
CA LYS A 66 -11.48 12.31 -26.07
C LYS A 66 -11.81 12.47 -24.58
N LYS A 67 -12.53 13.55 -24.23
CA LYS A 67 -13.08 13.79 -22.88
C LYS A 67 -12.02 13.87 -21.76
N ALA A 68 -11.01 14.74 -21.92
CA ALA A 68 -9.99 15.01 -20.90
C ALA A 68 -10.59 15.22 -19.49
N ASP A 69 -11.61 16.08 -19.39
CA ASP A 69 -12.27 16.44 -18.12
C ASP A 69 -13.07 15.30 -17.48
N ALA A 70 -13.44 14.27 -18.25
CA ALA A 70 -14.17 13.14 -17.71
C ALA A 70 -13.29 12.24 -16.84
N LEU A 71 -12.00 12.09 -17.19
CA LEU A 71 -11.06 11.32 -16.39
C LEU A 71 -10.77 12.02 -15.06
N SER A 72 -10.48 13.32 -15.07
CA SER A 72 -10.22 14.09 -13.84
C SER A 72 -11.38 14.01 -12.86
N ARG A 73 -12.62 14.25 -13.34
CA ARG A 73 -13.83 14.09 -12.51
C ARG A 73 -13.99 12.68 -11.95
N ARG A 74 -13.56 11.65 -12.69
CA ARG A 74 -13.63 10.26 -12.23
C ARG A 74 -12.57 9.97 -11.17
N VAL A 75 -11.36 10.49 -11.33
CA VAL A 75 -10.28 10.38 -10.33
C VAL A 75 -10.72 11.01 -9.01
N TYR A 76 -11.36 12.18 -9.03
CA TYR A 76 -11.91 12.81 -7.81
C TYR A 76 -12.98 11.99 -7.10
N LYS A 77 -13.75 11.15 -7.82
CA LYS A 77 -14.71 10.22 -7.21
C LYS A 77 -14.04 8.99 -6.58
N GLY A 78 -12.75 8.80 -6.82
CA GLY A 78 -11.99 7.66 -6.35
C GLY A 78 -11.59 6.73 -7.49
N VAL A 79 -10.32 6.35 -7.48
CA VAL A 79 -9.75 5.35 -8.37
C VAL A 79 -10.01 3.96 -7.78
N PRO A 80 -10.61 3.04 -8.55
CA PRO A 80 -10.77 1.66 -8.12
C PRO A 80 -9.44 1.03 -7.72
N LEU A 81 -9.45 0.23 -6.65
CA LEU A 81 -8.24 -0.26 -5.99
C LEU A 81 -7.27 -0.96 -6.97
N GLN A 82 -7.81 -1.85 -7.79
CA GLN A 82 -7.12 -2.67 -8.78
C GLN A 82 -6.46 -1.82 -9.88
N LEU A 83 -6.93 -0.59 -10.09
CA LEU A 83 -6.41 0.32 -11.10
C LEU A 83 -5.38 1.32 -10.54
N ARG A 84 -5.31 1.52 -9.22
CA ARG A 84 -4.46 2.55 -8.60
C ARG A 84 -2.99 2.43 -8.99
N GLY A 85 -2.42 1.23 -8.90
CA GLY A 85 -1.00 1.01 -9.22
C GLY A 85 -0.66 1.48 -10.64
N LYS A 86 -1.43 1.04 -11.64
CA LYS A 86 -1.19 1.42 -13.04
C LYS A 86 -1.52 2.89 -13.31
N LEU A 87 -2.63 3.38 -12.75
CA LEU A 87 -3.10 4.73 -13.03
C LEU A 87 -2.21 5.79 -12.37
N TRP A 88 -1.79 5.60 -11.12
CA TRP A 88 -0.91 6.56 -10.45
C TRP A 88 0.45 6.63 -11.14
N LEU A 89 1.01 5.49 -11.58
CA LEU A 89 2.23 5.48 -12.39
C LEU A 89 2.09 6.32 -13.67
N LEU A 90 0.94 6.23 -14.34
CA LEU A 90 0.65 7.01 -15.53
C LEU A 90 0.47 8.51 -15.22
N LEU A 91 -0.38 8.86 -14.25
CA LEU A 91 -0.73 10.25 -13.93
C LEU A 91 0.46 11.02 -13.37
N LEU A 92 1.34 10.36 -12.61
CA LEU A 92 2.56 10.95 -12.06
C LEU A 92 3.75 10.82 -13.03
N GLU A 93 3.53 10.31 -14.24
CA GLU A 93 4.55 10.10 -15.28
C GLU A 93 5.79 9.36 -14.75
N VAL A 94 5.59 8.40 -13.84
CA VAL A 94 6.67 7.75 -13.09
C VAL A 94 7.67 7.06 -14.01
N THR A 95 7.22 6.46 -15.11
CA THR A 95 8.10 5.83 -16.10
C THR A 95 9.09 6.84 -16.72
N ARG A 96 8.61 8.05 -17.05
CA ARG A 96 9.46 9.11 -17.60
C ARG A 96 10.42 9.60 -16.51
N ALA A 97 9.89 9.94 -15.34
CA ALA A 97 10.69 10.40 -14.21
C ALA A 97 11.78 9.40 -13.81
N HIS A 98 11.48 8.10 -13.81
CA HIS A 98 12.44 7.03 -13.51
C HIS A 98 13.53 6.94 -14.59
N SER A 99 13.17 7.07 -15.88
CA SER A 99 14.14 7.09 -16.98
C SER A 99 15.08 8.28 -16.86
N ASP A 100 14.53 9.48 -16.64
CA ASP A 100 15.29 10.73 -16.54
C ASP A 100 16.22 10.73 -15.31
N ASN A 101 15.83 10.04 -14.24
CA ASN A 101 16.53 10.00 -12.96
C ASN A 101 17.19 8.64 -12.66
N LYS A 102 17.62 7.91 -13.70
CA LYS A 102 18.19 6.57 -13.53
C LYS A 102 19.35 6.56 -12.52
N GLY A 103 19.25 5.67 -11.53
CA GLY A 103 20.25 5.50 -10.49
C GLY A 103 20.29 6.60 -9.40
N VAL A 104 19.46 7.63 -9.49
CA VAL A 104 19.36 8.67 -8.43
C VAL A 104 18.98 8.03 -7.10
N TYR A 105 17.93 7.19 -7.08
CA TYR A 105 17.47 6.51 -5.87
C TYR A 105 18.57 5.73 -5.15
N GLU A 106 19.36 4.93 -5.89
CA GLU A 106 20.45 4.14 -5.32
C GLU A 106 21.58 5.01 -4.76
N ARG A 107 21.87 6.15 -5.42
CA ARG A 107 22.83 7.14 -4.89
C ARG A 107 22.31 7.79 -3.61
N MET A 108 21.04 8.20 -3.58
CA MET A 108 20.42 8.81 -2.41
C MET A 108 20.38 7.83 -1.23
N ARG A 109 20.05 6.55 -1.46
CA ARG A 109 20.05 5.52 -0.41
C ARG A 109 21.44 5.34 0.20
N ARG A 110 22.52 5.43 -0.60
CA ARG A 110 23.90 5.39 -0.10
C ARG A 110 24.25 6.63 0.70
N GLN A 111 23.98 7.82 0.15
CA GLN A 111 24.26 9.10 0.79
C GLN A 111 23.51 9.27 2.12
N ALA A 112 22.27 8.80 2.20
CA ALA A 112 21.48 8.84 3.42
C ALA A 112 22.20 8.13 4.57
N ARG A 113 22.78 6.94 4.33
CA ARG A 113 23.54 6.18 5.34
C ARG A 113 24.76 6.91 5.86
N GLU A 114 25.37 7.75 5.03
CA GLU A 114 26.59 8.48 5.37
C GLU A 114 26.31 9.82 6.04
N ARG A 115 25.21 10.50 5.68
CA ARG A 115 25.05 11.94 5.93
C ARG A 115 23.69 12.35 6.50
N SER A 116 22.66 11.51 6.43
CA SER A 116 21.32 11.92 6.89
C SER A 116 21.28 12.05 8.41
N PRO A 117 20.93 13.22 8.97
CA PRO A 117 20.75 13.38 10.41
C PRO A 117 19.47 12.70 10.91
N ASP A 118 18.54 12.36 10.01
CA ASP A 118 17.18 11.94 10.35
C ASP A 118 17.02 10.42 10.50
N LEU A 119 18.04 9.62 10.16
CA LEU A 119 17.90 8.15 10.13
C LEU A 119 17.41 7.56 11.45
N ARG A 120 17.88 8.10 12.58
CA ARG A 120 17.45 7.64 13.91
C ARG A 120 15.96 7.91 14.14
N GLN A 121 15.49 9.08 13.73
CA GLN A 121 14.08 9.45 13.86
C GLN A 121 13.22 8.61 12.91
N ILE A 122 13.67 8.40 11.67
CA ILE A 122 13.00 7.54 10.68
C ILE A 122 12.87 6.10 11.19
N ASP A 123 13.91 5.51 11.79
CA ASP A 123 13.84 4.15 12.36
C ASP A 123 12.78 4.05 13.48
N LEU A 124 12.76 5.03 14.39
CA LEU A 124 11.76 5.10 15.45
C LEU A 124 10.34 5.24 14.90
N ASP A 125 10.15 6.06 13.85
CA ASP A 125 8.86 6.32 13.23
C ASP A 125 8.35 5.12 12.42
N VAL A 126 9.22 4.44 11.68
CA VAL A 126 8.89 3.20 10.98
C VAL A 126 8.45 2.13 11.98
N ASN A 127 9.15 1.99 13.11
CA ASN A 127 8.79 1.01 14.14
C ASN A 127 7.48 1.33 14.88
N ARG A 128 6.86 2.50 14.69
CA ARG A 128 5.52 2.81 15.27
C ARG A 128 4.44 3.02 14.21
N THR A 129 4.76 2.86 12.93
CA THR A 129 3.83 3.07 11.81
C THR A 129 3.20 1.74 11.38
N PHE A 130 1.87 1.72 11.23
CA PHE A 130 1.09 0.55 10.78
C PHE A 130 1.35 -0.74 11.59
N ARG A 131 1.46 -0.61 12.92
CA ARG A 131 1.75 -1.75 13.82
C ARG A 131 0.71 -2.86 13.80
N ASN A 132 -0.52 -2.53 13.45
CA ASN A 132 -1.60 -3.47 13.25
C ASN A 132 -1.69 -3.99 11.81
N HIS A 133 -0.68 -3.78 10.95
CA HIS A 133 -0.70 -4.28 9.57
C HIS A 133 0.18 -5.51 9.43
N ILE A 134 -0.32 -6.55 8.77
CA ILE A 134 0.36 -7.86 8.64
C ILE A 134 1.80 -7.74 8.09
N MET A 135 2.01 -6.83 7.13
CA MET A 135 3.34 -6.60 6.55
C MET A 135 4.27 -5.67 7.35
N PHE A 136 3.74 -4.85 8.28
CA PHE A 136 4.51 -3.83 9.02
C PHE A 136 4.61 -4.10 10.52
N ARG A 137 3.99 -5.15 11.04
CA ARG A 137 4.01 -5.51 12.47
C ARG A 137 5.32 -6.14 12.95
N GLU A 138 6.13 -6.67 12.05
CA GLU A 138 7.42 -7.27 12.41
C GLU A 138 8.51 -6.19 12.38
N ARG A 139 9.25 -6.03 13.49
CA ARG A 139 10.36 -5.09 13.56
C ARG A 139 11.47 -5.54 12.60
N TYR A 140 11.92 -4.63 11.76
CA TYR A 140 12.86 -4.94 10.68
C TYR A 140 12.33 -5.93 9.63
N GLY A 141 11.00 -6.12 9.54
CA GLY A 141 10.39 -6.88 8.45
C GLY A 141 10.63 -6.23 7.08
N VAL A 142 10.46 -7.01 6.00
CA VAL A 142 10.79 -6.58 4.62
C VAL A 142 10.14 -5.24 4.26
N LYS A 143 8.86 -5.04 4.58
CA LYS A 143 8.15 -3.79 4.24
C LYS A 143 8.55 -2.61 5.13
N GLN A 144 8.93 -2.84 6.39
CA GLN A 144 9.53 -1.79 7.21
C GLN A 144 10.88 -1.35 6.62
N GLN A 145 11.72 -2.30 6.19
CA GLN A 145 13.00 -1.96 5.54
C GLN A 145 12.81 -1.20 4.23
N GLU A 146 11.85 -1.61 3.39
CA GLU A 146 11.50 -0.87 2.16
C GLU A 146 11.05 0.57 2.48
N LEU A 147 10.16 0.75 3.45
CA LEU A 147 9.69 2.08 3.88
C LEU A 147 10.84 2.93 4.43
N PHE A 148 11.69 2.35 5.29
CA PHE A 148 12.89 3.00 5.80
C PHE A 148 13.80 3.47 4.66
N HIS A 149 14.07 2.61 3.67
CA HIS A 149 14.94 2.97 2.55
C HIS A 149 14.39 4.11 1.68
N VAL A 150 13.08 4.15 1.45
CA VAL A 150 12.44 5.25 0.71
C VAL A 150 12.55 6.56 1.50
N LEU A 151 12.22 6.56 2.79
CA LEU A 151 12.28 7.75 3.64
C LEU A 151 13.72 8.26 3.83
N ALA A 152 14.66 7.34 4.06
CA ALA A 152 16.09 7.66 4.17
C ALA A 152 16.60 8.33 2.88
N ALA A 153 16.33 7.73 1.72
CA ALA A 153 16.71 8.33 0.43
C ALA A 153 16.06 9.70 0.22
N TYR A 154 14.80 9.88 0.62
CA TYR A 154 14.10 11.15 0.47
C TYR A 154 14.66 12.26 1.38
N SER A 155 15.11 11.91 2.60
CA SER A 155 15.69 12.87 3.56
C SER A 155 16.90 13.65 3.03
N VAL A 156 17.63 13.07 2.07
CA VAL A 156 18.80 13.71 1.42
C VAL A 156 18.53 14.18 0.00
N TYR A 157 17.36 13.88 -0.55
CA TYR A 157 16.97 14.30 -1.89
C TYR A 157 16.45 15.75 -1.89
N ASN A 158 15.71 16.13 -0.86
CA ASN A 158 15.06 17.44 -0.72
C ASN A 158 15.63 18.28 0.43
N SER A 159 16.91 18.07 0.72
CA SER A 159 17.69 18.77 1.74
C SER A 159 18.36 20.02 1.20
#